data_AF-A0A8T3VUR8-F1
#
_entry.id   AF-A0A8T3VUR8-F1
#
_cell.length_a   1.000
_cell.length_b   1.000
_cell.length_c   1.000
_cell.angle_alpha   90.00
_cell.angle_beta   90.00
_cell.angle_gamma   90.00
#
_symmetry.space_group_name_H-M   'P 1'
#
loop_
_entity.id
_entity.type
_entity.pdbx_description
1 polymer ?
#
loop_
_entity_poly.entity_id
_entity_poly.type
_entity_poly.pdbx_seq_one_letter_code
_entity_poly.pdbx_strand_id
1 'polypeptide(L)'
;ITKPWMDVAVTPLGQGAGPAVRTSYAVKAKWGYPVGSGIHNVPSAWDWLRQYKKEHKEAWPVCDIGSNIVQQMAGGDFVLFGPIENSRLAFPACGMADIMIAEAAKDIGTEPIEAHPLNLLL
;
A
#
# COMPACT_ATOMS: atom_id res chain seq x y z
N ILE A 1 6.34 3.21 24.64
CA ILE A 1 5.44 2.84 23.52
C ILE A 1 5.29 1.31 23.54
N THR A 2 4.07 0.76 23.54
CA THR A 2 3.82 -0.70 23.69
C THR A 2 3.17 -1.36 22.47
N LYS A 3 2.67 -0.58 21.50
CA LYS A 3 2.08 -1.05 20.24
C LYS A 3 2.59 -0.18 19.08
N PRO A 4 3.84 -0.37 18.64
CA PRO A 4 4.43 0.47 17.60
C PRO A 4 3.80 0.17 16.24
N TRP A 5 3.61 1.22 15.43
CA TRP A 5 3.31 1.13 14.01
C TRP A 5 4.53 1.68 13.27
N MET A 6 5.14 0.86 12.43
CA MET A 6 6.38 1.21 11.76
C MET A 6 6.05 1.85 10.40
N ASP A 7 6.33 3.15 10.25
CA ASP A 7 6.31 3.79 8.94
C ASP A 7 7.71 3.69 8.32
N VAL A 8 7.84 3.08 7.14
CA VAL A 8 9.14 2.93 6.46
C VAL A 8 9.63 4.22 5.78
N ALA A 9 8.90 5.33 5.93
CA ALA A 9 9.26 6.67 5.50
C ALA A 9 9.68 6.72 4.03
N VAL A 10 8.73 6.41 3.14
CA VAL A 10 9.01 6.36 1.71
C VAL A 10 9.48 7.70 1.15
N THR A 11 10.51 7.63 0.32
CA THR A 11 11.07 8.80 -0.38
C THR A 11 10.51 8.87 -1.81
N PRO A 12 10.76 9.96 -2.55
CA PRO A 12 10.40 10.03 -3.97
C PRO A 12 11.05 8.92 -4.81
N LEU A 13 10.43 8.62 -5.97
CA LEU A 13 11.06 7.75 -6.98
C LEU A 13 12.42 8.30 -7.40
N GLY A 14 13.40 7.40 -7.55
CA GLY A 14 14.80 7.77 -7.81
C GLY A 14 15.60 8.16 -6.55
N GLN A 15 14.96 8.29 -5.38
CA GLN A 15 15.63 8.68 -4.12
C GLN A 15 15.59 7.59 -3.03
N GLY A 16 15.13 6.38 -3.35
CA GLY A 16 15.08 5.27 -2.40
C GLY A 16 13.68 4.72 -2.10
N ALA A 17 12.65 5.10 -2.87
CA ALA A 17 11.28 4.61 -2.68
C ALA A 17 11.20 3.07 -2.62
N GLY A 18 11.84 2.38 -3.58
CA GLY A 18 11.86 0.92 -3.63
C GLY A 18 12.53 0.28 -2.40
N PRO A 19 13.77 0.66 -2.05
CA PRO A 19 14.40 0.24 -0.80
C PRO A 19 13.56 0.51 0.45
N ALA A 20 12.91 1.67 0.55
CA ALA A 20 12.03 2.02 1.67
C ALA A 20 10.85 1.04 1.76
N VAL A 21 10.11 0.83 0.66
CA VAL A 21 9.00 -0.14 0.61
C VAL A 21 9.46 -1.54 0.99
N ARG A 22 10.61 -2.01 0.48
CA ARG A 22 11.17 -3.33 0.80
C ARG A 22 11.49 -3.49 2.29
N THR A 23 11.81 -2.40 3.01
CA THR A 23 12.02 -2.44 4.46
C THR A 23 10.80 -2.98 5.21
N SER A 24 9.60 -2.94 4.63
CA SER A 24 8.41 -3.56 5.20
C SER A 24 8.62 -5.05 5.51
N TYR A 25 9.20 -5.79 4.57
CA TYR A 25 9.57 -7.20 4.79
C TYR A 25 10.59 -7.35 5.92
N ALA A 26 11.60 -6.48 5.97
CA ALA A 26 12.62 -6.53 7.01
C ALA A 26 12.02 -6.25 8.40
N VAL A 27 11.09 -5.30 8.50
CA VAL A 27 10.39 -4.99 9.75
C VAL A 27 9.58 -6.17 10.23
N LYS A 28 8.76 -6.76 9.34
CA LYS A 28 7.97 -7.95 9.67
C LYS A 28 8.84 -9.14 10.05
N ALA A 29 9.88 -9.44 9.27
CA ALA A 29 10.74 -10.60 9.52
C ALA A 29 11.55 -10.48 10.81
N LYS A 30 12.00 -9.27 11.16
CA LYS A 30 12.87 -9.05 12.33
C LYS A 30 12.09 -8.85 13.63
N TRP A 31 10.97 -8.14 13.60
CA TRP A 31 10.25 -7.73 14.81
C TRP A 31 8.78 -8.16 14.84
N GLY A 32 8.20 -8.56 13.70
CA GLY A 32 6.77 -8.90 13.62
C GLY A 32 5.83 -7.70 13.82
N TYR A 33 6.34 -6.47 13.78
CA TYR A 33 5.53 -5.27 14.00
C TYR A 33 4.68 -4.91 12.79
N PRO A 34 3.50 -4.30 13.02
CA PRO A 34 2.73 -3.68 11.94
C PRO A 34 3.58 -2.64 11.22
N VAL A 35 3.57 -2.68 9.89
CA VAL A 35 4.39 -1.81 9.05
C VAL A 35 3.60 -1.24 7.89
N GLY A 36 3.95 -0.05 7.44
CA GLY A 36 3.27 0.60 6.34
C GLY A 36 4.00 1.88 5.95
N SER A 37 3.33 2.71 5.16
CA SER A 37 3.85 4.06 4.86
C SER A 37 2.79 5.01 4.32
N GLY A 38 3.13 6.30 4.31
CA GLY A 38 2.49 7.30 3.46
C GLY A 38 2.84 7.14 1.98
N ILE A 39 2.46 6.01 1.39
CA ILE A 39 2.91 5.59 0.06
C ILE A 39 2.46 6.52 -1.08
N HIS A 40 1.34 7.23 -0.91
CA HIS A 40 0.86 8.27 -1.85
C HIS A 40 1.89 9.40 -2.09
N ASN A 41 2.86 9.59 -1.18
CA ASN A 41 3.94 10.56 -1.35
C ASN A 41 4.87 10.21 -2.52
N VAL A 42 5.00 8.92 -2.85
CA VAL A 42 5.86 8.44 -3.94
C VAL A 42 5.42 9.01 -5.30
N PRO A 43 4.17 8.80 -5.76
CA PRO A 43 3.69 9.41 -7.00
C PRO A 43 3.58 10.94 -6.89
N SER A 44 3.24 11.48 -5.71
CA SER A 44 3.12 12.94 -5.49
C SER A 44 4.42 13.69 -5.73
N ALA A 45 5.52 13.11 -5.28
CA ALA A 45 6.83 13.67 -5.48
C ALA A 45 7.46 13.29 -6.83
N TRP A 46 6.78 12.54 -7.71
CA TRP A 46 7.35 12.12 -8.98
C TRP A 46 7.21 13.18 -10.08
N ASP A 47 8.32 13.85 -10.38
CA ASP A 47 8.40 14.98 -11.33
C ASP A 47 7.76 14.69 -12.70
N TRP A 48 8.08 13.52 -13.27
CA TRP A 48 7.55 13.12 -14.58
C TRP A 48 6.02 13.02 -14.56
N LEU A 49 5.45 12.36 -13.54
CA LEU A 49 4.00 12.23 -13.41
C LEU A 49 3.33 13.58 -13.16
N ARG A 50 3.96 14.48 -12.39
CA ARG A 50 3.44 15.85 -12.19
C ARG A 50 3.35 16.64 -13.49
N GLN A 51 4.25 16.42 -14.44
CA GLN A 51 4.18 17.02 -15.77
C GLN A 51 3.16 16.30 -16.65
N TYR A 52 3.23 14.96 -16.71
CA TYR A 52 2.37 14.12 -17.56
C TYR A 52 0.88 14.31 -17.25
N LYS A 53 0.52 14.39 -15.97
CA LYS A 53 -0.88 14.55 -15.54
C LYS A 53 -1.55 15.87 -15.93
N LYS A 54 -0.78 16.86 -16.43
CA LYS A 54 -1.34 18.12 -16.93
C LYS A 54 -2.19 17.89 -18.18
N GLU A 55 -1.78 16.93 -19.01
CA GLU A 55 -2.48 16.52 -20.24
C GLU A 55 -3.25 15.21 -20.03
N HIS A 56 -2.79 14.35 -19.11
CA HIS A 56 -3.36 13.02 -18.85
C HIS A 56 -3.78 12.87 -17.38
N LYS A 57 -4.85 13.57 -16.98
CA LYS A 57 -5.30 13.65 -15.57
C LYS A 57 -5.64 12.27 -14.98
N GLU A 58 -6.08 11.34 -15.81
CA GLU A 58 -6.42 9.96 -15.48
C GLU A 58 -5.21 9.14 -14.99
N ALA A 59 -4.00 9.50 -15.40
CA ALA A 59 -2.79 8.77 -15.00
C ALA A 59 -2.47 8.93 -13.51
N TRP A 60 -2.85 10.08 -12.93
CA TRP A 60 -2.59 10.40 -11.52
C TRP A 60 -3.22 9.39 -10.54
N PRO A 61 -4.56 9.18 -10.53
CA PRO A 61 -5.18 8.25 -9.60
C PRO A 61 -4.69 6.80 -9.81
N VAL A 62 -4.33 6.41 -11.04
CA VAL A 62 -3.75 5.09 -11.32
C VAL A 62 -2.44 4.89 -10.59
N CYS A 63 -1.50 5.84 -10.68
CA CYS A 63 -0.23 5.76 -9.96
C CYS A 63 -0.40 5.89 -8.45
N ASP A 64 -1.33 6.75 -7.99
CA ASP A 64 -1.64 6.95 -6.58
C ASP A 64 -2.14 5.64 -5.93
N ILE A 65 -3.18 5.04 -6.50
CA ILE A 65 -3.75 3.78 -6.02
C ILE A 65 -2.79 2.61 -6.23
N GLY A 66 -2.10 2.57 -7.38
CA GLY A 66 -1.10 1.55 -7.67
C GLY A 66 0.01 1.52 -6.60
N SER A 67 0.38 2.68 -6.05
CA SER A 67 1.34 2.76 -4.96
C SER A 67 0.82 2.09 -3.67
N ASN A 68 -0.47 2.23 -3.35
CA ASN A 68 -1.10 1.54 -2.21
C ASN A 68 -0.99 0.02 -2.35
N ILE A 69 -1.30 -0.52 -3.53
CA ILE A 69 -1.20 -1.95 -3.83
C ILE A 69 0.26 -2.42 -3.68
N VAL A 70 1.23 -1.65 -4.17
CA VAL A 70 2.66 -1.96 -4.01
C VAL A 70 3.05 -2.08 -2.54
N GLN A 71 2.57 -1.19 -1.67
CA GLN A 71 2.84 -1.27 -0.23
C GLN A 71 2.17 -2.47 0.44
N GLN A 72 0.93 -2.82 0.07
CA GLN A 72 0.26 -4.03 0.58
C GLN A 72 1.03 -5.29 0.16
N MET A 73 1.37 -5.41 -1.12
CA MET A 73 2.11 -6.56 -1.65
C MET A 73 3.55 -6.64 -1.11
N ALA A 74 4.10 -5.51 -0.63
CA ALA A 74 5.36 -5.46 0.11
C ALA A 74 5.24 -5.92 1.58
N GLY A 75 4.08 -6.46 1.98
CA GLY A 75 3.79 -6.84 3.36
C GLY A 75 3.45 -5.65 4.25
N GLY A 76 2.82 -4.61 3.71
CA GLY A 76 2.27 -3.52 4.51
C GLY A 76 0.95 -3.92 5.18
N ASP A 77 0.81 -3.61 6.46
CA ASP A 77 -0.42 -3.74 7.26
C ASP A 77 -1.30 -2.49 7.18
N PHE A 78 -0.73 -1.35 6.79
CA PHE A 78 -1.46 -0.11 6.58
C PHE A 78 -0.88 0.72 5.44
N VAL A 79 -1.73 1.53 4.83
CA VAL A 79 -1.36 2.53 3.82
C VAL A 79 -1.99 3.87 4.21
N LEU A 80 -1.20 4.95 4.23
CA LEU A 80 -1.79 6.29 4.21
C LEU A 80 -2.02 6.63 2.75
N PHE A 81 -3.23 6.36 2.28
CA PHE A 81 -3.58 6.31 0.86
C PHE A 81 -3.70 7.66 0.16
N GLY A 82 -3.47 8.76 0.89
CA GLY A 82 -3.51 10.11 0.35
C GLY A 82 -4.87 10.80 0.53
N PRO A 83 -5.28 11.66 -0.42
CA PRO A 83 -6.50 12.45 -0.31
C PRO A 83 -7.76 11.60 -0.12
N ILE A 84 -8.62 11.99 0.82
CA ILE A 84 -9.85 11.25 1.17
C ILE A 84 -10.82 11.13 -0.02
N GLU A 85 -10.75 12.07 -0.96
CA GLU A 85 -11.53 12.09 -2.20
C GLU A 85 -11.26 10.85 -3.07
N ASN A 86 -10.07 10.26 -2.97
CA ASN A 86 -9.69 9.04 -3.68
C ASN A 86 -10.20 7.76 -3.00
N SER A 87 -10.88 7.85 -1.84
CA SER A 87 -11.36 6.69 -1.08
C SER A 87 -12.21 5.73 -1.92
N ARG A 88 -13.10 6.23 -2.78
CA ARG A 88 -13.95 5.40 -3.66
C ARG A 88 -13.17 4.61 -4.71
N LEU A 89 -11.92 4.99 -4.98
CA LEU A 89 -11.04 4.26 -5.87
C LEU A 89 -10.04 3.40 -5.09
N ALA A 90 -9.51 3.93 -3.98
CA ALA A 90 -8.51 3.26 -3.16
C ALA A 90 -9.08 2.03 -2.44
N PHE A 91 -10.25 2.14 -1.80
CA PHE A 91 -10.81 1.05 -0.99
C PHE A 91 -11.12 -0.22 -1.81
N PRO A 92 -11.76 -0.14 -2.99
CA PRO A 92 -11.96 -1.32 -3.84
C PRO A 92 -10.63 -1.94 -4.30
N ALA A 93 -9.65 -1.12 -4.66
CA ALA A 93 -8.34 -1.61 -5.10
C ALA A 93 -7.57 -2.30 -3.98
N CYS A 94 -7.52 -1.69 -2.79
CA CYS A 94 -6.89 -2.28 -1.62
C CYS A 94 -7.64 -3.53 -1.15
N GLY A 95 -8.97 -3.51 -1.18
CA GLY A 95 -9.80 -4.66 -0.82
C GLY A 95 -9.56 -5.84 -1.76
N MET A 96 -9.46 -5.62 -3.07
CA MET A 96 -9.06 -6.64 -4.03
C MET A 96 -7.67 -7.22 -3.71
N ALA A 97 -6.70 -6.36 -3.41
CA ALA A 97 -5.36 -6.81 -3.03
C ALA A 97 -5.38 -7.65 -1.73
N ASP A 98 -6.15 -7.25 -0.71
CA ASP A 98 -6.30 -8.02 0.53
C ASP A 98 -6.96 -9.39 0.28
N ILE A 99 -7.95 -9.47 -0.61
CA ILE A 99 -8.57 -10.74 -1.02
C ILE A 99 -7.53 -11.68 -1.61
N MET A 100 -6.75 -11.20 -2.59
CA MET A 100 -5.70 -12.01 -3.23
C MET A 100 -4.63 -12.45 -2.24
N ILE A 101 -4.26 -11.58 -1.28
CA ILE A 101 -3.31 -11.92 -0.21
C ILE A 101 -3.90 -13.03 0.67
N ALA A 102 -5.17 -12.93 1.07
CA ALA A 102 -5.82 -13.93 1.91
C ALA A 102 -5.98 -15.29 1.19
N GLU A 103 -6.33 -15.29 -0.10
CA GLU A 103 -6.36 -16.50 -0.93
C GLU A 103 -4.99 -17.20 -0.93
N ALA A 104 -3.91 -16.43 -1.15
CA ALA A 104 -2.54 -16.96 -1.12
C ALA A 104 -2.10 -17.42 0.28
N ALA A 105 -2.56 -16.74 1.33
CA ALA A 105 -2.19 -17.03 2.72
C ALA A 105 -2.85 -18.31 3.26
N LYS A 106 -3.99 -18.72 2.68
CA LYS A 106 -4.73 -19.92 3.07
C LYS A 106 -3.88 -21.19 2.99
N ASP A 107 -3.14 -21.36 1.89
CA ASP A 107 -2.33 -22.56 1.64
C ASP A 107 -1.12 -22.68 2.58
N ILE A 108 -0.76 -21.58 3.27
CA ILE A 108 0.30 -21.54 4.29
C ILE A 108 -0.24 -21.46 5.72
N GLY A 109 -1.54 -21.73 5.92
CA GLY A 109 -2.17 -21.89 7.23
C GLY A 109 -2.53 -20.58 7.93
N THR A 110 -2.73 -19.49 7.18
CA THR A 110 -3.23 -18.22 7.70
C THR A 110 -4.65 -17.98 7.23
N GLU A 111 -5.56 -17.68 8.16
CA GLU A 111 -6.98 -17.46 7.87
C GLU A 111 -7.37 -15.99 8.09
N PRO A 112 -8.27 -15.44 7.26
CA PRO A 112 -8.78 -14.09 7.42
C PRO A 112 -9.76 -13.98 8.60
N ILE A 113 -9.90 -12.78 9.16
CA ILE A 113 -10.94 -12.47 10.14
C ILE A 113 -12.34 -12.45 9.50
N GLU A 114 -13.40 -12.56 10.30
CA GLU A 114 -14.79 -12.55 9.81
C GLU A 114 -15.11 -11.32 8.94
N ALA A 115 -14.70 -10.13 9.37
CA ALA A 115 -14.92 -8.87 8.67
C ALA A 115 -13.92 -8.59 7.53
N HIS A 116 -13.15 -9.59 7.08
CA HIS A 116 -12.19 -9.43 5.99
C HIS A 116 -12.90 -9.22 4.64
N PRO A 117 -12.34 -8.42 3.71
CA PRO A 117 -12.94 -8.18 2.38
C PRO A 117 -13.36 -9.45 1.63
N LEU A 118 -12.59 -10.54 1.78
CA LEU A 118 -12.88 -11.86 1.19
C LEU A 118 -14.26 -12.41 1.59
N ASN A 119 -14.71 -12.16 2.82
CA ASN A 119 -16.00 -12.67 3.32
C ASN A 119 -17.16 -11.69 3.09
N LEU A 120 -16.87 -10.45 2.68
CA LEU A 120 -17.87 -9.38 2.55
C LEU A 120 -18.16 -9.00 1.10
N LEU A 121 -17.24 -9.26 0.17
CA LEU A 121 -17.28 -8.79 -1.21
C LEU A 121 -17.36 -9.93 -2.25
N LEU A 122 -17.36 -11.19 -1.81
CA LEU A 122 -17.54 -12.40 -2.62
C LEU A 122 -18.79 -13.17 -2.14
#